data_AF-A0A0Q5AZG8-F1
#
_entry.id   AF-A0A0Q5AZG8-F1
#
_cell.length_a   1.000
_cell.length_b   1.000
_cell.length_c   1.000
_cell.angle_alpha   90.00
_cell.angle_beta   90.00
_cell.angle_gamma   90.00
#
_symmetry.space_group_name_H-M   'P 1'
#
loop_
_entity.id
_entity.type
_entity.pdbx_description
1 polymer ?
#
loop_
_entity_poly.entity_id
_entity_poly.type
_entity_poly.pdbx_seq_one_letter_code
_entity_poly.pdbx_strand_id
1 'polypeptide(L)'
;MSEPLENDAERAAADAVYATLLERLGEANVRPRLAPTRRAVEILGDPQRAYPVIQVAGTNGKTSTSRMIESLLRAHGLRVGLFTSPHLERFNERIVIDGEPISDESLVANWQDVEPYIRMTDAELAEQDEPPLSFFEAITVLAYAAFADAPVDVAVVEVGMGGEWDSTNVADAQVAVFTPIALDHTNRLGSTIDEIARTKSGIVKPLAAVVSAKQTPEAEAVLRHAAEATESSIAFEGSEFDVTSTTVAVGGQLVSVRGLATSYDQLLLPFFGDHQAENAAVAIAAVETFIGGGTQELTGDVLDEGLAAATSPGRLQVVGNSPRTLVDAAHNPHGAASLAAALGRYFDFDRITAVVGVLAEKDAEGILRALRPVVDELIVTRAPSDRALAADDLAALARTVFPEESVHVAEDTAGALTAGRLLAARTDKGALVITGSITLVGRAITVARDENWQGS
;
A
#
# COMPACT_ATOMS: atom_id res chain seq x y z
N MET A 1 -38.20 -0.90 3.70
CA MET A 1 -38.35 0.08 2.59
C MET A 1 -37.78 1.46 2.91
N SER A 2 -37.05 1.63 4.02
CA SER A 2 -36.30 2.84 4.42
C SER A 2 -34.80 2.79 4.10
N GLU A 3 -34.23 1.59 3.90
CA GLU A 3 -32.77 1.36 3.79
C GLU A 3 -32.01 2.05 2.62
N PRO A 4 -32.56 2.26 1.41
CA PRO A 4 -31.77 2.85 0.32
C PRO A 4 -31.41 4.32 0.54
N LEU A 5 -32.32 5.09 1.17
CA LEU A 5 -32.16 6.54 1.36
C LEU A 5 -31.29 6.86 2.59
N GLU A 6 -31.30 6.01 3.62
CA GLU A 6 -30.43 6.16 4.79
C GLU A 6 -28.95 5.94 4.40
N ASN A 7 -28.67 4.92 3.58
CA ASN A 7 -27.31 4.62 3.10
C ASN A 7 -26.74 5.75 2.21
N ASP A 8 -27.56 6.38 1.36
CA ASP A 8 -27.13 7.52 0.53
C ASP A 8 -26.76 8.76 1.37
N ALA A 9 -27.49 9.00 2.47
CA ALA A 9 -27.23 10.14 3.37
C ALA A 9 -25.95 9.94 4.20
N GLU A 10 -25.74 8.73 4.73
CA GLU A 10 -24.53 8.35 5.45
C GLU A 10 -23.30 8.45 4.54
N ARG A 11 -23.41 7.96 3.30
CA ARG A 11 -22.34 8.06 2.31
C ARG A 11 -22.00 9.51 1.98
N ALA A 12 -23.01 10.37 1.79
CA ALA A 12 -22.78 11.79 1.56
C ALA A 12 -22.10 12.48 2.76
N ALA A 13 -22.40 12.05 3.98
CA ALA A 13 -21.75 12.56 5.19
C ALA A 13 -20.27 12.10 5.28
N ALA A 14 -19.98 10.83 4.97
CA ALA A 14 -18.61 10.32 4.88
C ALA A 14 -17.79 11.04 3.80
N ASP A 15 -18.39 11.30 2.63
CA ASP A 15 -17.76 12.07 1.56
C ASP A 15 -17.50 13.53 2.00
N ALA A 16 -18.37 14.11 2.83
CA ALA A 16 -18.15 15.44 3.41
C ALA A 16 -16.98 15.45 4.40
N VAL A 17 -16.80 14.41 5.23
CA VAL A 17 -15.60 14.25 6.08
C VAL A 17 -14.34 14.27 5.23
N TYR A 18 -14.33 13.49 4.14
CA TYR A 18 -13.19 13.46 3.23
C TYR A 18 -12.95 14.83 2.57
N ALA A 19 -14.00 15.53 2.14
CA ALA A 19 -13.90 16.88 1.58
C ALA A 19 -13.27 17.87 2.58
N THR A 20 -13.69 17.84 3.85
CA THR A 20 -13.09 18.66 4.91
C THR A 20 -11.61 18.34 5.12
N LEU A 21 -11.23 17.06 5.08
CA LEU A 21 -9.82 16.69 5.15
C LEU A 21 -9.03 17.21 3.94
N LEU A 22 -9.60 17.19 2.73
CA LEU A 22 -8.95 17.68 1.50
C LEU A 22 -8.68 19.18 1.48
N GLU A 23 -9.37 19.98 2.29
CA GLU A 23 -9.09 21.41 2.46
C GLU A 23 -7.73 21.65 3.14
N ARG A 24 -7.22 20.65 3.87
CA ARG A 24 -5.92 20.70 4.54
C ARG A 24 -4.78 20.51 3.54
N LEU A 25 -3.56 20.87 3.97
CA LEU A 25 -2.36 20.62 3.16
C LEU A 25 -2.26 19.14 2.80
N GLY A 26 -2.30 18.82 1.51
CA GLY A 26 -2.43 17.43 1.03
C GLY A 26 -1.26 16.51 1.41
N GLU A 27 -1.52 15.19 1.39
CA GLU A 27 -0.57 14.12 1.76
C GLU A 27 0.77 14.20 1.01
N ALA A 28 0.73 14.74 -0.21
CA ALA A 28 1.90 14.91 -1.03
C ALA A 28 2.80 16.05 -0.51
N ASN A 29 2.50 16.78 0.55
CA ASN A 29 3.31 17.89 1.06
C ASN A 29 3.73 17.61 2.51
N VAL A 30 4.55 16.58 2.69
CA VAL A 30 5.00 16.14 4.00
C VAL A 30 5.89 17.20 4.65
N ARG A 31 5.61 17.46 5.94
CA ARG A 31 6.42 18.33 6.78
C ARG A 31 7.18 17.46 7.76
N PRO A 32 8.50 17.64 7.93
CA PRO A 32 9.29 16.86 8.88
C PRO A 32 9.01 17.36 10.32
N ARG A 33 7.79 17.13 10.82
CA ARG A 33 7.36 17.53 12.16
C ARG A 33 6.42 16.49 12.75
N LEU A 34 6.71 16.09 13.98
CA LEU A 34 5.90 15.12 14.73
C LEU A 34 5.10 15.77 15.88
N ALA A 35 5.61 16.89 16.40
CA ALA A 35 5.05 17.57 17.57
C ALA A 35 3.56 17.96 17.41
N PRO A 36 3.08 18.44 16.24
CA PRO A 36 1.65 18.77 16.09
C PRO A 36 0.74 17.55 16.14
N THR A 37 1.11 16.44 15.48
CA THR A 37 0.34 15.19 15.55
C THR A 37 0.34 14.66 16.98
N ARG A 38 1.50 14.69 17.64
CA ARG A 38 1.64 14.29 19.05
C ARG A 38 0.73 15.11 19.96
N ARG A 39 0.70 16.43 19.76
CA ARG A 39 -0.16 17.33 20.54
C ARG A 39 -1.63 16.99 20.36
N ALA A 40 -2.08 16.72 19.14
CA ALA A 40 -3.48 16.35 18.88
C ALA A 40 -3.88 15.05 19.58
N VAL A 41 -3.05 14.00 19.50
CA VAL A 41 -3.34 12.75 20.21
C VAL A 41 -3.23 12.87 21.73
N GLU A 42 -2.32 13.72 22.25
CA GLU A 42 -2.23 14.01 23.69
C GLU A 42 -3.51 14.66 24.24
N ILE A 43 -4.07 15.64 23.52
CA ILE A 43 -5.34 16.28 23.92
C ILE A 43 -6.50 15.27 23.87
N LEU A 44 -6.48 14.35 22.91
CA LEU A 44 -7.46 13.29 22.74
C LEU A 44 -7.33 12.15 23.78
N GLY A 45 -6.31 12.20 24.64
CA GLY A 45 -6.10 11.20 25.69
C GLY A 45 -5.25 10.00 25.27
N ASP A 46 -4.34 10.19 24.32
CA ASP A 46 -3.39 9.18 23.82
C ASP A 46 -4.05 7.89 23.28
N PRO A 47 -5.00 7.95 22.34
CA PRO A 47 -5.67 6.75 21.80
C PRO A 47 -4.69 5.74 21.17
N GLN A 48 -3.58 6.21 20.60
CA GLN A 48 -2.52 5.39 20.03
C GLN A 48 -1.78 4.51 21.05
N ARG A 49 -2.03 4.70 22.36
CA ARG A 49 -1.47 3.89 23.45
C ARG A 49 -2.47 2.88 24.04
N ALA A 50 -3.71 2.85 23.54
CA ALA A 50 -4.76 1.96 24.05
C ALA A 50 -4.58 0.49 23.61
N TYR A 51 -3.77 0.25 22.58
CA TYR A 51 -3.51 -1.07 21.99
C TYR A 51 -2.07 -1.14 21.48
N PRO A 52 -1.50 -2.35 21.31
CA PRO A 52 -0.19 -2.53 20.72
C PRO A 52 -0.19 -2.20 19.22
N VAL A 53 0.98 -1.80 18.70
CA VAL A 53 1.15 -1.39 17.30
C VAL A 53 2.28 -2.18 16.64
N ILE A 54 2.01 -2.67 15.42
CA ILE A 54 3.01 -3.12 14.45
C ILE A 54 3.13 -2.03 13.40
N GLN A 55 4.30 -1.45 13.23
CA GLN A 55 4.50 -0.33 12.31
C GLN A 55 5.34 -0.75 11.11
N VAL A 56 4.84 -0.47 9.90
CA VAL A 56 5.43 -0.96 8.64
C VAL A 56 5.97 0.20 7.82
N ALA A 57 7.29 0.24 7.64
CA ALA A 57 8.00 1.19 6.79
C ALA A 57 8.70 0.48 5.62
N GLY A 58 9.11 1.27 4.62
CA GLY A 58 9.84 0.78 3.44
C GLY A 58 9.50 1.59 2.19
N THR A 59 10.07 1.19 1.06
CA THR A 59 9.83 1.87 -0.22
C THR A 59 8.72 1.15 -1.00
N ASN A 60 8.88 -0.14 -1.24
CA ASN A 60 7.87 -0.99 -1.91
C ASN A 60 7.38 -2.10 -0.97
N GLY A 61 6.19 -2.64 -1.21
CA GLY A 61 5.67 -3.79 -0.43
C GLY A 61 4.90 -3.44 0.85
N LYS A 62 5.06 -2.22 1.40
CA LYS A 62 4.40 -1.78 2.66
C LYS A 62 2.93 -2.19 2.77
N THR A 63 2.10 -1.76 1.82
CA THR A 63 0.66 -2.05 1.83
C THR A 63 0.37 -3.54 1.75
N SER A 64 1.07 -4.30 0.89
CA SER A 64 0.88 -5.76 0.79
C SER A 64 1.26 -6.47 2.08
N THR A 65 2.44 -6.16 2.63
CA THR A 65 2.92 -6.72 3.90
C THR A 65 1.98 -6.38 5.05
N SER A 66 1.52 -5.12 5.14
CA SER A 66 0.59 -4.69 6.19
C SER A 66 -0.74 -5.45 6.12
N ARG A 67 -1.28 -5.68 4.92
CA ARG A 67 -2.52 -6.45 4.71
C ARG A 67 -2.34 -7.94 4.99
N MET A 68 -1.17 -8.51 4.71
CA MET A 68 -0.86 -9.89 5.08
C MET A 68 -0.71 -10.03 6.60
N ILE A 69 -0.05 -9.10 7.28
CA ILE A 69 0.07 -9.07 8.75
C ILE A 69 -1.32 -8.97 9.38
N GLU A 70 -2.15 -8.02 8.92
CA GLU A 70 -3.53 -7.88 9.41
C GLU A 70 -4.32 -9.18 9.27
N SER A 71 -4.31 -9.76 8.07
CA SER A 71 -5.10 -10.96 7.78
C SER A 71 -4.64 -12.17 8.59
N LEU A 72 -3.32 -12.34 8.79
CA LEU A 72 -2.76 -13.39 9.63
C LEU A 72 -3.12 -13.21 11.12
N LEU A 73 -3.06 -11.99 11.64
CA LEU A 73 -3.45 -11.70 13.04
C LEU A 73 -4.95 -11.91 13.26
N ARG A 74 -5.78 -11.51 12.28
CA ARG A 74 -7.22 -11.74 12.30
C ARG A 74 -7.55 -13.24 12.25
N ALA A 75 -6.88 -14.00 11.37
CA ALA A 75 -7.01 -15.47 11.34
C ALA A 75 -6.52 -16.13 12.64
N HIS A 76 -5.58 -15.50 13.35
CA HIS A 76 -5.17 -15.91 14.71
C HIS A 76 -6.22 -15.61 15.79
N GLY A 77 -7.32 -14.92 15.45
CA GLY A 77 -8.43 -14.62 16.35
C GLY A 77 -8.31 -13.29 17.09
N LEU A 78 -7.41 -12.39 16.65
CA LEU A 78 -7.30 -11.04 17.19
C LEU A 78 -8.23 -10.09 16.45
N ARG A 79 -8.71 -9.07 17.15
CA ARG A 79 -9.36 -7.90 16.56
C ARG A 79 -8.30 -6.95 16.04
N VAL A 80 -8.29 -6.65 14.75
CA VAL A 80 -7.16 -5.94 14.11
C VAL A 80 -7.59 -4.64 13.45
N GLY A 81 -6.91 -3.56 13.80
CA GLY A 81 -6.95 -2.30 13.06
C GLY A 81 -5.86 -2.28 11.99
N LEU A 82 -6.15 -1.78 10.80
CA LEU A 82 -5.17 -1.59 9.73
C LEU A 82 -5.29 -0.18 9.16
N PHE A 83 -4.18 0.56 9.21
CA PHE A 83 -4.06 1.88 8.61
C PHE A 83 -3.14 1.83 7.40
N THR A 84 -3.67 2.13 6.19
CA THR A 84 -2.90 2.10 4.93
C THR A 84 -3.12 3.35 4.08
N SER A 85 -2.18 3.61 3.16
CA SER A 85 -2.30 4.74 2.23
C SER A 85 -1.59 4.50 0.90
N PRO A 86 -2.04 5.15 -0.20
CA PRO A 86 -3.34 5.82 -0.34
C PRO A 86 -4.50 4.81 -0.54
N HIS A 87 -5.74 5.30 -0.59
CA HIS A 87 -6.90 4.50 -1.03
C HIS A 87 -6.98 4.39 -2.56
N LEU A 88 -7.74 3.41 -3.06
CA LEU A 88 -8.02 3.24 -4.49
C LEU A 88 -9.36 3.83 -4.91
N GLU A 89 -10.45 3.55 -4.18
CA GLU A 89 -11.79 4.00 -4.55
C GLU A 89 -12.41 4.90 -3.48
N ARG A 90 -12.41 4.43 -2.22
CA ARG A 90 -13.08 5.11 -1.11
C ARG A 90 -12.11 5.50 -0.01
N PHE A 91 -12.38 6.66 0.61
CA PHE A 91 -11.60 7.15 1.74
C PHE A 91 -11.52 6.14 2.89
N ASN A 92 -12.62 5.44 3.16
CA ASN A 92 -12.77 4.43 4.21
C ASN A 92 -11.73 3.31 4.11
N GLU A 93 -11.22 2.99 2.91
CA GLU A 93 -10.20 1.94 2.72
C GLU A 93 -8.90 2.20 3.48
N ARG A 94 -8.66 3.44 3.91
CA ARG A 94 -7.47 3.81 4.69
C ARG A 94 -7.55 3.30 6.12
N ILE A 95 -8.74 3.11 6.69
CA ILE A 95 -8.97 2.67 8.06
C ILE A 95 -9.80 1.39 8.00
N VAL A 96 -9.16 0.25 8.25
CA VAL A 96 -9.79 -1.08 8.20
C VAL A 96 -9.85 -1.65 9.61
N ILE A 97 -10.97 -2.27 9.97
CA ILE A 97 -11.17 -2.95 11.24
C ILE A 97 -11.72 -4.35 10.92
N ASP A 98 -11.03 -5.39 11.39
CA ASP A 98 -11.42 -6.79 11.19
C ASP A 98 -11.59 -7.18 9.71
N GLY A 99 -10.68 -6.70 8.87
CA GLY A 99 -10.67 -6.94 7.43
C GLY A 99 -11.62 -6.06 6.60
N GLU A 100 -12.50 -5.29 7.23
CA GLU A 100 -13.48 -4.44 6.56
C GLU A 100 -13.13 -2.93 6.68
N PRO A 101 -13.23 -2.13 5.61
CA PRO A 101 -13.15 -0.67 5.71
C PRO A 101 -14.14 -0.13 6.74
N ILE A 102 -13.75 0.88 7.50
CA ILE A 102 -14.62 1.57 8.47
C ILE A 102 -15.94 1.97 7.79
N SER A 103 -17.08 1.75 8.45
CA SER A 103 -18.38 2.13 7.89
C SER A 103 -18.51 3.64 7.76
N ASP A 104 -19.43 4.10 6.91
CA ASP A 104 -19.69 5.53 6.74
C ASP A 104 -20.19 6.17 8.05
N GLU A 105 -21.08 5.48 8.77
CA GLU A 105 -21.56 5.88 10.09
C GLU A 105 -20.41 6.01 11.10
N SER A 106 -19.58 4.97 11.26
CA SER A 106 -18.48 4.97 12.23
C SER A 106 -17.40 5.99 11.87
N LEU A 107 -17.14 6.20 10.57
CA LEU A 107 -16.23 7.25 10.11
C LEU A 107 -16.73 8.64 10.50
N VAL A 108 -18.01 8.93 10.26
CA VAL A 108 -18.62 10.21 10.59
C VAL A 108 -18.62 10.44 12.10
N ALA A 109 -18.98 9.42 12.89
CA ALA A 109 -18.98 9.51 14.35
C ALA A 109 -17.56 9.79 14.90
N ASN A 110 -16.57 9.00 14.48
CA ASN A 110 -15.18 9.19 14.90
C ASN A 110 -14.63 10.56 14.45
N TRP A 111 -15.00 11.05 13.27
CA TRP A 111 -14.60 12.39 12.84
C TRP A 111 -15.23 13.48 13.71
N GLN A 112 -16.50 13.38 14.04
CA GLN A 112 -17.19 14.36 14.91
C GLN A 112 -16.57 14.42 16.30
N ASP A 113 -16.10 13.28 16.82
CA ASP A 113 -15.42 13.22 18.11
C ASP A 113 -14.00 13.79 18.03
N VAL A 114 -13.27 13.55 16.95
CA VAL A 114 -11.86 13.97 16.80
C VAL A 114 -11.70 15.42 16.34
N GLU A 115 -12.61 15.92 15.49
CA GLU A 115 -12.51 17.24 14.86
C GLU A 115 -12.31 18.40 15.86
N PRO A 116 -13.02 18.47 17.00
CA PRO A 116 -12.83 19.54 17.98
C PRO A 116 -11.39 19.61 18.51
N TYR A 117 -10.76 18.45 18.75
CA TYR A 117 -9.40 18.36 19.26
C TYR A 117 -8.36 18.76 18.20
N ILE A 118 -8.58 18.35 16.95
CA ILE A 118 -7.80 18.83 15.81
C ILE A 118 -7.89 20.36 15.72
N ARG A 119 -9.09 20.95 15.84
CA ARG A 119 -9.29 22.40 15.80
C ARG A 119 -8.61 23.12 16.96
N MET A 120 -8.55 22.52 18.15
CA MET A 120 -7.78 23.06 19.28
C MET A 120 -6.29 23.09 18.96
N THR A 121 -5.74 22.00 18.42
CA THR A 121 -4.32 21.97 17.97
C THR A 121 -4.07 22.98 16.86
N ASP A 122 -4.97 23.10 15.88
CA ASP A 122 -4.85 24.09 14.81
C ASP A 122 -4.82 25.53 15.36
N ALA A 123 -5.62 25.82 16.41
CA ALA A 123 -5.60 27.12 17.08
C ALA A 123 -4.28 27.37 17.84
N GLU A 124 -3.77 26.37 18.57
CA GLU A 124 -2.47 26.46 19.25
C GLU A 124 -1.30 26.68 18.26
N LEU A 125 -1.36 26.06 17.08
CA LEU A 125 -0.38 26.27 16.01
C LEU A 125 -0.49 27.68 15.43
N ALA A 126 -1.71 28.19 15.23
CA ALA A 126 -1.92 29.54 14.71
C ALA A 126 -1.36 30.62 15.65
N GLU A 127 -1.45 30.43 16.97
CA GLU A 127 -0.81 31.32 17.97
C GLU A 127 0.73 31.32 17.88
N GLN A 128 1.31 30.30 17.26
CA GLN A 128 2.75 30.12 17.04
C GLN A 128 3.19 30.44 15.61
N ASP A 129 2.31 31.05 14.80
CA ASP A 129 2.51 31.27 13.35
C ASP A 129 2.82 29.98 12.57
N GLU A 130 2.37 28.83 13.08
CA GLU A 130 2.46 27.53 12.42
C GLU A 130 1.17 27.19 11.66
N PRO A 131 1.26 26.50 10.52
CA PRO A 131 0.10 26.07 9.78
C PRO A 131 -0.60 24.90 10.46
N PRO A 132 -1.91 24.74 10.21
CA PRO A 132 -2.73 23.68 10.79
C PRO A 132 -2.20 22.29 10.45
N LEU A 133 -2.74 21.27 11.11
CA LEU A 133 -2.50 19.88 10.76
C LEU A 133 -2.82 19.65 9.27
N SER A 134 -1.87 19.04 8.58
CA SER A 134 -2.02 18.55 7.22
C SER A 134 -3.07 17.44 7.15
N PHE A 135 -3.45 17.08 5.93
CA PHE A 135 -4.35 15.95 5.66
C PHE A 135 -3.86 14.68 6.36
N PHE A 136 -2.57 14.36 6.22
CA PHE A 136 -2.01 13.10 6.75
C PHE A 136 -1.87 13.12 8.27
N GLU A 137 -1.54 14.28 8.86
CA GLU A 137 -1.53 14.44 10.32
C GLU A 137 -2.95 14.23 10.89
N ALA A 138 -3.98 14.84 10.28
CA ALA A 138 -5.37 14.74 10.73
C ALA A 138 -5.97 13.32 10.61
N ILE A 139 -5.78 12.65 9.46
CA ILE A 139 -6.26 11.26 9.29
C ILE A 139 -5.55 10.28 10.21
N THR A 140 -4.27 10.51 10.54
CA THR A 140 -3.56 9.64 11.50
C THR A 140 -4.20 9.71 12.89
N VAL A 141 -4.57 10.91 13.36
CA VAL A 141 -5.31 11.08 14.62
C VAL A 141 -6.65 10.36 14.55
N LEU A 142 -7.38 10.51 13.44
CA LEU A 142 -8.66 9.84 13.22
C LEU A 142 -8.53 8.31 13.23
N ALA A 143 -7.52 7.75 12.57
CA ALA A 143 -7.28 6.32 12.54
C ALA A 143 -7.00 5.75 13.93
N TYR A 144 -6.16 6.42 14.72
CA TYR A 144 -5.89 5.99 16.10
C TYR A 144 -7.13 6.08 17.00
N ALA A 145 -7.94 7.13 16.85
CA ALA A 145 -9.21 7.24 17.55
C ALA A 145 -10.16 6.09 17.18
N ALA A 146 -10.32 5.81 15.88
CA ALA A 146 -11.19 4.75 15.38
C ALA A 146 -10.79 3.35 15.89
N PHE A 147 -9.49 3.06 16.00
CA PHE A 147 -9.02 1.80 16.56
C PHE A 147 -9.25 1.69 18.08
N ALA A 148 -9.17 2.80 18.80
CA ALA A 148 -9.45 2.85 20.24
C ALA A 148 -10.95 2.70 20.52
N ASP A 149 -11.80 3.35 19.71
CA ASP A 149 -13.27 3.28 19.77
C ASP A 149 -13.80 1.90 19.37
N ALA A 150 -13.13 1.24 18.41
CA ALA A 150 -13.42 -0.12 17.98
C ALA A 150 -12.65 -1.20 18.78
N PRO A 151 -12.36 -0.98 20.06
CA PRO A 151 -11.22 -1.54 20.82
C PRO A 151 -10.50 -2.72 20.14
N VAL A 152 -9.55 -2.41 19.25
CA VAL A 152 -8.73 -3.44 18.58
C VAL A 152 -7.70 -4.04 19.54
N ASP A 153 -7.37 -5.32 19.34
CA ASP A 153 -6.32 -6.00 20.10
C ASP A 153 -4.92 -5.60 19.61
N VAL A 154 -4.80 -5.17 18.35
CA VAL A 154 -3.55 -4.71 17.73
C VAL A 154 -3.86 -3.84 16.51
N ALA A 155 -3.02 -2.82 16.27
CA ALA A 155 -3.07 -2.03 15.04
C ALA A 155 -1.83 -2.26 14.17
N VAL A 156 -2.04 -2.53 12.88
CA VAL A 156 -1.01 -2.58 11.84
C VAL A 156 -1.01 -1.24 11.11
N VAL A 157 0.08 -0.51 11.21
CA VAL A 157 0.15 0.90 10.80
C VAL A 157 1.20 1.08 9.71
N GLU A 158 0.76 1.31 8.48
CA GLU A 158 1.64 1.67 7.37
C GLU A 158 2.12 3.12 7.50
N VAL A 159 3.44 3.30 7.44
CA VAL A 159 4.05 4.63 7.37
C VAL A 159 3.75 5.29 6.02
N GLY A 160 3.28 6.53 6.05
CA GLY A 160 2.98 7.31 4.85
C GLY A 160 4.25 7.64 4.06
N MET A 161 5.18 8.37 4.68
CA MET A 161 6.45 8.74 4.06
C MET A 161 7.57 8.90 5.09
N GLY A 162 8.74 8.35 4.77
CA GLY A 162 9.89 8.41 5.68
C GLY A 162 9.73 7.41 6.82
N GLY A 163 9.64 7.91 8.05
CA GLY A 163 9.53 7.12 9.28
C GLY A 163 9.65 8.00 10.53
N GLU A 164 10.85 8.54 10.78
CA GLU A 164 11.19 9.34 11.98
C GLU A 164 10.18 10.45 12.29
N TRP A 165 9.78 11.20 11.27
CA TRP A 165 8.89 12.35 11.38
C TRP A 165 7.53 12.11 10.69
N ASP A 166 7.22 10.87 10.32
CA ASP A 166 5.91 10.52 9.81
C ASP A 166 4.86 10.63 10.92
N SER A 167 3.66 11.12 10.61
CA SER A 167 2.59 11.30 11.59
C SER A 167 2.26 10.02 12.36
N THR A 168 2.41 8.85 11.72
CA THR A 168 2.19 7.56 12.39
C THR A 168 3.19 7.29 13.51
N ASN A 169 4.38 7.90 13.49
CA ASN A 169 5.46 7.65 14.44
C ASN A 169 5.25 8.27 15.84
N VAL A 170 4.04 8.79 16.12
CA VAL A 170 3.58 9.11 17.48
C VAL A 170 3.22 7.87 18.30
N ALA A 171 3.03 6.71 17.64
CA ALA A 171 2.85 5.44 18.31
C ALA A 171 4.19 4.83 18.74
N ASP A 172 4.17 4.09 19.85
CA ASP A 172 5.30 3.34 20.36
C ASP A 172 5.17 1.87 19.94
N ALA A 173 5.53 1.58 18.68
CA ALA A 173 5.35 0.26 18.08
C ALA A 173 6.19 -0.83 18.76
N GLN A 174 5.57 -1.99 18.99
CA GLN A 174 6.24 -3.18 19.57
C GLN A 174 7.04 -3.94 18.53
N VAL A 175 6.58 -3.92 17.27
CA VAL A 175 7.28 -4.51 16.13
C VAL A 175 7.42 -3.45 15.04
N ALA A 176 8.67 -3.14 14.68
CA ALA A 176 9.00 -2.29 13.54
C ALA A 176 9.36 -3.17 12.34
N VAL A 177 8.57 -3.07 11.27
CA VAL A 177 8.72 -3.87 10.06
C VAL A 177 9.29 -3.01 8.94
N PHE A 178 10.33 -3.51 8.27
CA PHE A 178 10.95 -2.86 7.13
C PHE A 178 10.81 -3.72 5.88
N THR A 179 9.98 -3.28 4.95
CA THR A 179 10.00 -3.81 3.57
C THR A 179 11.22 -3.24 2.82
N PRO A 180 11.51 -3.65 1.57
CA PRO A 180 12.72 -3.20 0.86
C PRO A 180 12.85 -1.68 0.81
N ILE A 181 14.03 -1.17 1.20
CA ILE A 181 14.40 0.24 1.15
C ILE A 181 15.14 0.51 -0.15
N ALA A 182 14.59 1.41 -0.94
CA ALA A 182 15.15 1.83 -2.22
C ALA A 182 15.03 3.35 -2.38
N LEU A 183 15.74 3.91 -3.38
CA LEU A 183 15.63 5.32 -3.74
C LEU A 183 14.18 5.64 -4.15
N ASP A 184 13.52 6.48 -3.35
CA ASP A 184 12.21 7.06 -3.63
C ASP A 184 12.07 8.35 -2.83
N HIS A 185 11.24 9.28 -3.32
CA HIS A 185 11.05 10.59 -2.71
C HIS A 185 12.36 11.33 -2.42
N THR A 186 13.33 11.28 -3.35
CA THR A 186 14.70 11.78 -3.14
C THR A 186 14.77 13.27 -2.82
N ASN A 187 13.79 14.05 -3.28
CA ASN A 187 13.64 15.46 -2.96
C ASN A 187 13.30 15.74 -1.47
N ARG A 188 12.98 14.69 -0.68
CA ARG A 188 12.55 14.80 0.72
C ARG A 188 13.34 13.92 1.67
N LEU A 189 13.57 12.67 1.29
CA LEU A 189 14.18 11.66 2.16
C LEU A 189 15.70 11.60 2.03
N GLY A 190 16.27 12.29 1.04
CA GLY A 190 17.68 12.23 0.71
C GLY A 190 17.93 11.58 -0.64
N SER A 191 19.15 11.75 -1.13
CA SER A 191 19.58 11.28 -2.46
C SER A 191 20.33 9.95 -2.43
N THR A 192 20.55 9.40 -1.23
CA THR A 192 21.25 8.13 -1.03
C THR A 192 20.40 7.13 -0.24
N ILE A 193 20.70 5.84 -0.40
CA ILE A 193 20.01 4.77 0.34
C ILE A 193 20.21 4.92 1.84
N ASP A 194 21.40 5.34 2.30
CA ASP A 194 21.69 5.49 3.72
C ASP A 194 20.92 6.65 4.38
N GLU A 195 20.69 7.77 3.68
CA GLU A 195 19.85 8.88 4.15
C GLU A 195 18.38 8.44 4.31
N ILE A 196 17.87 7.74 3.29
CA ILE A 196 16.50 7.21 3.29
C ILE A 196 16.33 6.18 4.40
N ALA A 197 17.30 5.26 4.56
CA ALA A 197 17.27 4.24 5.59
C ALA A 197 17.31 4.86 7.00
N ARG A 198 18.10 5.93 7.23
CA ARG A 198 18.16 6.62 8.53
C ARG A 198 16.82 7.24 8.90
N THR A 199 16.17 7.87 7.93
CA THR A 199 14.83 8.43 8.15
C THR A 199 13.82 7.33 8.45
N LYS A 200 13.85 6.21 7.69
CA LYS A 200 12.95 5.07 7.91
C LYS A 200 13.18 4.41 9.26
N SER A 201 14.44 4.25 9.69
CA SER A 201 14.79 3.59 10.94
C SER A 201 14.26 4.31 12.18
N GLY A 202 13.82 5.56 12.07
CA GLY A 202 13.22 6.31 13.18
C GLY A 202 11.90 5.75 13.72
N ILE A 203 11.33 4.71 13.08
CA ILE A 203 10.19 3.95 13.64
C ILE A 203 10.64 2.91 14.68
N VAL A 204 11.94 2.59 14.76
CA VAL A 204 12.47 1.67 15.76
C VAL A 204 12.45 2.36 17.12
N LYS A 205 11.64 1.82 18.03
CA LYS A 205 11.49 2.32 19.40
C LYS A 205 12.37 1.50 20.36
N PRO A 206 12.74 2.05 21.53
CA PRO A 206 13.44 1.29 22.56
C PRO A 206 12.72 -0.01 22.90
N LEU A 207 13.47 -1.12 22.94
CA LEU A 207 12.98 -2.48 23.24
C LEU A 207 11.96 -3.05 22.24
N ALA A 208 11.77 -2.42 21.08
CA ALA A 208 10.96 -3.00 20.01
C ALA A 208 11.68 -4.21 19.39
N ALA A 209 10.93 -5.06 18.71
CA ALA A 209 11.51 -6.05 17.80
C ALA A 209 11.52 -5.51 16.37
N VAL A 210 12.57 -5.78 15.62
CA VAL A 210 12.71 -5.35 14.22
C VAL A 210 12.66 -6.56 13.29
N VAL A 211 11.80 -6.51 12.29
CA VAL A 211 11.72 -7.51 11.22
C VAL A 211 11.94 -6.80 9.89
N SER A 212 12.92 -7.24 9.11
CA SER A 212 13.25 -6.60 7.85
C SER A 212 13.28 -7.61 6.71
N ALA A 213 12.72 -7.23 5.57
CA ALA A 213 13.04 -7.80 4.27
C ALA A 213 14.55 -7.71 4.00
N LYS A 214 15.01 -8.41 2.97
CA LYS A 214 16.39 -8.32 2.52
C LYS A 214 16.68 -6.89 2.06
N GLN A 215 17.81 -6.34 2.49
CA GLN A 215 18.21 -4.97 2.20
C GLN A 215 19.51 -4.91 1.39
N THR A 216 19.82 -3.73 0.84
CA THR A 216 21.19 -3.45 0.39
C THR A 216 22.11 -3.33 1.61
N PRO A 217 23.43 -3.52 1.46
CA PRO A 217 24.38 -3.40 2.56
C PRO A 217 24.31 -2.06 3.31
N GLU A 218 24.03 -0.96 2.58
CA GLU A 218 23.92 0.39 3.15
C GLU A 218 22.69 0.53 4.06
N ALA A 219 21.53 0.05 3.60
CA ALA A 219 20.30 0.08 4.40
C ALA A 219 20.38 -0.89 5.59
N GLU A 220 20.92 -2.10 5.38
CA GLU A 220 21.12 -3.10 6.44
C GLU A 220 21.97 -2.54 7.58
N ALA A 221 23.10 -1.89 7.26
CA ALA A 221 23.99 -1.30 8.25
C ALA A 221 23.28 -0.24 9.12
N VAL A 222 22.43 0.58 8.51
CA VAL A 222 21.63 1.58 9.24
C VAL A 222 20.60 0.93 10.16
N LEU A 223 19.88 -0.08 9.68
CA LEU A 223 18.87 -0.78 10.48
C LEU A 223 19.51 -1.53 11.66
N ARG A 224 20.66 -2.18 11.46
CA ARG A 224 21.43 -2.80 12.55
C ARG A 224 21.87 -1.77 13.58
N HIS A 225 22.41 -0.63 13.14
CA HIS A 225 22.82 0.44 14.04
C HIS A 225 21.63 0.99 14.85
N ALA A 226 20.48 1.18 14.22
CA ALA A 226 19.26 1.64 14.91
C ALA A 226 18.78 0.62 15.94
N ALA A 227 18.79 -0.67 15.61
CA ALA A 227 18.43 -1.74 16.53
C ALA A 227 19.40 -1.81 17.73
N GLU A 228 20.71 -1.73 17.49
CA GLU A 228 21.73 -1.67 18.56
C GLU A 228 21.54 -0.44 19.47
N ALA A 229 21.31 0.74 18.90
CA ALA A 229 21.14 1.98 19.64
C ALA A 229 19.88 2.02 20.52
N THR A 230 18.89 1.17 20.21
CA THR A 230 17.60 1.08 20.91
C THR A 230 17.46 -0.21 21.74
N GLU A 231 18.51 -1.03 21.80
CA GLU A 231 18.51 -2.35 22.44
C GLU A 231 17.39 -3.26 21.91
N SER A 232 17.07 -3.11 20.61
CA SER A 232 16.04 -3.88 19.90
C SER A 232 16.61 -5.18 19.33
N SER A 233 15.79 -6.22 19.24
CA SER A 233 16.13 -7.40 18.43
C SER A 233 15.96 -7.07 16.95
N ILE A 234 16.69 -7.75 16.06
CA ILE A 234 16.52 -7.59 14.62
C ILE A 234 16.66 -8.93 13.89
N ALA A 235 15.72 -9.20 12.98
CA ALA A 235 15.72 -10.35 12.09
C ALA A 235 15.61 -9.88 10.63
N PHE A 236 16.47 -10.44 9.77
CA PHE A 236 16.49 -10.18 8.34
C PHE A 236 16.09 -11.41 7.53
N GLU A 237 15.31 -11.16 6.49
CA GLU A 237 15.13 -12.10 5.40
C GLU A 237 16.49 -12.43 4.74
N GLY A 238 16.69 -13.71 4.40
CA GLY A 238 17.95 -14.26 3.91
C GLY A 238 18.93 -14.67 5.03
N SER A 239 18.64 -14.34 6.29
CA SER A 239 19.44 -14.77 7.44
C SER A 239 18.61 -15.52 8.47
N GLU A 240 17.77 -14.83 9.25
CA GLU A 240 16.95 -15.43 10.30
C GLU A 240 15.69 -16.11 9.75
N PHE A 241 15.10 -15.57 8.69
CA PHE A 241 13.98 -16.17 7.95
C PHE A 241 14.22 -16.05 6.44
N ASP A 242 13.53 -16.80 5.60
CA ASP A 242 13.70 -16.71 4.13
C ASP A 242 12.58 -17.38 3.35
N VAL A 243 12.38 -16.95 2.10
CA VAL A 243 11.62 -17.71 1.10
C VAL A 243 12.51 -18.83 0.57
N THR A 244 12.10 -20.08 0.77
CA THR A 244 12.89 -21.25 0.36
C THR A 244 12.53 -21.77 -1.01
N SER A 245 11.27 -21.59 -1.45
CA SER A 245 10.84 -21.89 -2.82
C SER A 245 9.57 -21.15 -3.21
N THR A 246 9.44 -20.83 -4.50
CA THR A 246 8.19 -20.35 -5.13
C THR A 246 7.87 -21.21 -6.35
N THR A 247 6.61 -21.61 -6.47
CA THR A 247 6.09 -22.32 -7.65
C THR A 247 4.81 -21.66 -8.11
N VAL A 248 4.69 -21.37 -9.41
CA VAL A 248 3.48 -20.79 -10.00
C VAL A 248 2.31 -21.76 -9.80
N ALA A 249 1.17 -21.23 -9.36
CA ALA A 249 -0.05 -21.99 -9.13
C ALA A 249 -1.27 -21.26 -9.71
N VAL A 250 -2.39 -21.96 -9.83
CA VAL A 250 -3.64 -21.34 -10.28
C VAL A 250 -4.06 -20.28 -9.28
N GLY A 251 -4.20 -19.04 -9.75
CA GLY A 251 -4.61 -17.90 -8.92
C GLY A 251 -3.48 -17.25 -8.11
N GLY A 252 -2.23 -17.70 -8.25
CA GLY A 252 -1.10 -17.11 -7.53
C GLY A 252 0.13 -18.02 -7.52
N GLN A 253 0.57 -18.44 -6.33
CA GLN A 253 1.75 -19.26 -6.13
C GLN A 253 1.66 -20.15 -4.88
N LEU A 254 2.43 -21.23 -4.89
CA LEU A 254 2.79 -21.98 -3.69
C LEU A 254 4.15 -21.48 -3.22
N VAL A 255 4.23 -21.10 -1.94
CA VAL A 255 5.44 -20.55 -1.31
C VAL A 255 5.84 -21.43 -0.15
N SER A 256 7.13 -21.74 -0.04
CA SER A 256 7.66 -22.36 1.18
C SER A 256 8.56 -21.34 1.89
N VAL A 257 8.35 -21.15 3.19
CA VAL A 257 8.99 -20.11 4.01
C VAL A 257 9.67 -20.76 5.19
N ARG A 258 10.96 -20.49 5.39
CA ARG A 258 11.62 -20.71 6.67
C ARG A 258 11.31 -19.48 7.53
N GLY A 259 10.34 -19.59 8.44
CA GLY A 259 10.03 -18.55 9.43
C GLY A 259 11.08 -18.48 10.53
N LEU A 260 10.83 -17.64 11.53
CA LEU A 260 11.65 -17.51 12.73
C LEU A 260 11.50 -18.71 13.66
N ALA A 261 10.27 -19.21 13.80
CA ALA A 261 9.96 -20.31 14.71
C ALA A 261 10.15 -21.69 14.05
N THR A 262 9.69 -21.84 12.80
CA THR A 262 9.73 -23.12 12.06
C THR A 262 9.69 -22.89 10.54
N SER A 263 9.71 -23.98 9.76
CA SER A 263 9.50 -23.93 8.30
C SER A 263 8.07 -24.31 7.93
N TYR A 264 7.51 -23.57 6.99
CA TYR A 264 6.16 -23.74 6.46
C TYR A 264 6.24 -24.06 4.96
N ASP A 265 5.77 -25.23 4.56
CA ASP A 265 5.91 -25.72 3.19
C ASP A 265 4.61 -25.56 2.40
N GLN A 266 4.74 -25.16 1.13
CA GLN A 266 3.63 -25.14 0.15
C GLN A 266 2.40 -24.32 0.56
N LEU A 267 2.62 -23.16 1.19
CA LEU A 267 1.57 -22.19 1.52
C LEU A 267 0.95 -21.61 0.24
N LEU A 268 -0.37 -21.64 0.14
CA LEU A 268 -1.09 -21.01 -0.96
C LEU A 268 -1.10 -19.50 -0.78
N LEU A 269 -0.53 -18.78 -1.73
CA LEU A 269 -0.49 -17.33 -1.76
C LEU A 269 -1.24 -16.83 -3.01
N PRO A 270 -2.43 -16.21 -2.89
CA PRO A 270 -3.25 -15.76 -4.01
C PRO A 270 -2.75 -14.43 -4.63
N PHE A 271 -1.42 -14.28 -4.72
CA PHE A 271 -0.75 -13.12 -5.27
C PHE A 271 0.23 -13.54 -6.35
N PHE A 272 0.29 -12.76 -7.42
CA PHE A 272 1.29 -12.93 -8.48
C PHE A 272 2.54 -12.11 -8.20
N GLY A 273 3.70 -12.60 -8.63
CA GLY A 273 5.00 -11.94 -8.48
C GLY A 273 5.82 -12.49 -7.31
N ASP A 274 7.12 -12.75 -7.54
CA ASP A 274 7.99 -13.35 -6.51
C ASP A 274 8.16 -12.41 -5.30
N HIS A 275 8.14 -11.09 -5.51
CA HIS A 275 8.18 -10.09 -4.44
C HIS A 275 7.00 -10.19 -3.45
N GLN A 276 5.88 -10.81 -3.84
CA GLN A 276 4.77 -11.05 -2.92
C GLN A 276 5.05 -12.24 -1.99
N ALA A 277 5.86 -13.21 -2.42
CA ALA A 277 6.36 -14.28 -1.55
C ALA A 277 7.31 -13.73 -0.49
N GLU A 278 8.19 -12.79 -0.86
CA GLU A 278 9.06 -12.05 0.07
C GLU A 278 8.22 -11.24 1.07
N ASN A 279 7.21 -10.50 0.59
CA ASN A 279 6.28 -9.78 1.48
C ASN A 279 5.55 -10.72 2.45
N ALA A 280 5.17 -11.93 2.01
CA ALA A 280 4.53 -12.93 2.85
C ALA A 280 5.50 -13.49 3.91
N ALA A 281 6.76 -13.74 3.56
CA ALA A 281 7.78 -14.17 4.52
C ALA A 281 8.02 -13.11 5.60
N VAL A 282 8.10 -11.83 5.23
CA VAL A 282 8.19 -10.71 6.17
C VAL A 282 6.96 -10.62 7.06
N ALA A 283 5.76 -10.80 6.49
CA ALA A 283 4.51 -10.77 7.26
C ALA A 283 4.45 -11.93 8.28
N ILE A 284 4.81 -13.15 7.88
CA ILE A 284 4.89 -14.31 8.78
C ILE A 284 5.86 -14.04 9.92
N ALA A 285 7.08 -13.59 9.61
CA ALA A 285 8.09 -13.27 10.62
C ALA A 285 7.63 -12.14 11.57
N ALA A 286 6.94 -11.12 11.07
CA ALA A 286 6.37 -10.05 11.90
C ALA A 286 5.28 -10.56 12.86
N VAL A 287 4.43 -11.47 12.39
CA VAL A 287 3.36 -12.07 13.22
C VAL A 287 3.93 -13.04 14.25
N GLU A 288 4.90 -13.89 13.89
CA GLU A 288 5.63 -14.74 14.85
C GLU A 288 6.34 -13.90 15.92
N THR A 289 6.93 -12.77 15.51
CA THR A 289 7.58 -11.81 16.40
C THR A 289 6.59 -11.19 17.38
N PHE A 290 5.43 -10.75 16.88
CA PHE A 290 4.40 -10.12 17.70
C PHE A 290 3.77 -11.09 18.71
N ILE A 291 3.39 -12.30 18.27
CA ILE A 291 2.65 -13.25 19.11
C ILE A 291 3.55 -13.93 20.14
N GLY A 292 4.79 -14.29 19.76
CA GLY A 292 5.66 -15.14 20.59
C GLY A 292 7.14 -14.81 20.52
N GLY A 293 7.49 -13.57 20.16
CA GLY A 293 8.89 -13.12 20.10
C GLY A 293 9.73 -13.88 19.06
N GLY A 294 9.09 -14.43 18.02
CA GLY A 294 9.74 -15.22 16.97
C GLY A 294 9.95 -16.69 17.34
N THR A 295 9.42 -17.15 18.47
CA THR A 295 9.61 -18.54 18.96
C THR A 295 8.35 -19.40 18.87
N GLN A 296 7.19 -18.77 18.65
CA GLN A 296 5.90 -19.45 18.51
C GLN A 296 5.55 -19.59 17.03
N GLU A 297 5.35 -20.83 16.59
CA GLU A 297 4.88 -21.12 15.24
C GLU A 297 3.41 -20.72 15.05
N LEU A 298 3.07 -20.34 13.82
CA LEU A 298 1.69 -20.17 13.38
C LEU A 298 1.12 -21.52 12.98
N THR A 299 -0.13 -21.80 13.38
CA THR A 299 -0.78 -23.05 12.98
C THR A 299 -1.05 -23.04 11.48
N GLY A 300 -1.13 -24.23 10.87
CA GLY A 300 -1.47 -24.38 9.46
C GLY A 300 -2.79 -23.68 9.11
N ASP A 301 -3.81 -23.82 9.97
CA ASP A 301 -5.12 -23.18 9.76
C ASP A 301 -5.02 -21.65 9.71
N VAL A 302 -4.21 -21.02 10.59
CA VAL A 302 -4.00 -19.56 10.61
C VAL A 302 -3.28 -19.09 9.35
N LEU A 303 -2.29 -19.85 8.89
CA LEU A 303 -1.55 -19.53 7.66
C LEU A 303 -2.42 -19.67 6.43
N ASP A 304 -3.15 -20.78 6.31
CA ASP A 304 -4.03 -21.07 5.18
C ASP A 304 -5.17 -20.05 5.10
N GLU A 305 -5.87 -19.78 6.22
CA GLU A 305 -6.93 -18.78 6.27
C GLU A 305 -6.38 -17.36 6.05
N GLY A 306 -5.33 -16.99 6.78
CA GLY A 306 -4.78 -15.64 6.77
C GLY A 306 -4.17 -15.25 5.42
N LEU A 307 -3.41 -16.14 4.76
CA LEU A 307 -2.84 -15.84 3.45
C LEU A 307 -3.89 -15.91 2.34
N ALA A 308 -4.86 -16.83 2.41
CA ALA A 308 -5.93 -16.91 1.42
C ALA A 308 -6.88 -15.71 1.49
N ALA A 309 -7.16 -15.17 2.69
CA ALA A 309 -8.03 -14.02 2.89
C ALA A 309 -7.32 -12.67 2.68
N ALA A 310 -5.98 -12.65 2.66
CA ALA A 310 -5.23 -11.42 2.44
C ALA A 310 -5.55 -10.84 1.05
N THR A 311 -5.78 -9.52 1.01
CA THR A 311 -6.05 -8.79 -0.23
C THR A 311 -5.00 -7.71 -0.45
N SER A 312 -4.65 -7.43 -1.70
CA SER A 312 -3.80 -6.27 -2.07
C SER A 312 -4.36 -5.66 -3.36
N PRO A 313 -5.47 -4.92 -3.27
CA PRO A 313 -6.11 -4.29 -4.41
C PRO A 313 -5.12 -3.48 -5.26
N GLY A 314 -5.22 -3.59 -6.57
CA GLY A 314 -4.33 -2.90 -7.50
C GLY A 314 -2.88 -3.40 -7.50
N ARG A 315 -2.57 -4.61 -7.02
CA ARG A 315 -1.23 -5.25 -7.17
C ARG A 315 -1.36 -6.51 -8.01
N LEU A 316 -1.00 -6.40 -9.29
CA LEU A 316 -1.17 -7.41 -10.34
C LEU A 316 -2.51 -8.17 -10.24
N GLN A 317 -3.58 -7.42 -9.99
CA GLN A 317 -4.90 -7.94 -9.68
C GLN A 317 -5.66 -8.26 -10.97
N VAL A 318 -6.24 -9.46 -11.04
CA VAL A 318 -7.14 -9.84 -12.13
C VAL A 318 -8.50 -9.19 -11.91
N VAL A 319 -8.92 -8.33 -12.83
CA VAL A 319 -10.23 -7.65 -12.81
C VAL A 319 -11.13 -8.05 -13.98
N GLY A 320 -10.63 -8.87 -14.92
CA GLY A 320 -11.44 -9.39 -16.02
C GLY A 320 -10.91 -10.70 -16.60
N ASN A 321 -11.82 -11.55 -17.08
CA ASN A 321 -11.49 -12.88 -17.62
C ASN A 321 -11.58 -12.96 -19.15
N SER A 322 -12.34 -12.08 -19.82
CA SER A 322 -12.53 -12.11 -21.27
C SER A 322 -12.64 -10.69 -21.85
N PRO A 323 -11.54 -10.13 -22.39
CA PRO A 323 -10.16 -10.64 -22.34
C PRO A 323 -9.59 -10.61 -20.92
N ARG A 324 -8.48 -11.33 -20.68
CA ARG A 324 -7.78 -11.27 -19.40
C ARG A 324 -7.36 -9.83 -19.14
N THR A 325 -7.83 -9.26 -18.03
CA THR A 325 -7.57 -7.86 -17.67
C THR A 325 -6.95 -7.79 -16.29
N LEU A 326 -5.80 -7.15 -16.20
CA LEU A 326 -4.96 -6.99 -15.01
C LEU A 326 -4.81 -5.51 -14.68
N VAL A 327 -4.78 -5.17 -13.40
CA VAL A 327 -4.46 -3.82 -12.91
C VAL A 327 -3.26 -3.90 -11.97
N ASP A 328 -2.35 -2.93 -12.07
CA ASP A 328 -1.19 -2.85 -11.19
C ASP A 328 -0.77 -1.39 -10.93
N ALA A 329 -0.58 -1.06 -9.66
CA ALA A 329 -0.27 0.29 -9.18
C ALA A 329 1.20 0.70 -9.35
N ALA A 330 2.02 -0.05 -10.11
CA ALA A 330 3.35 0.36 -10.51
C ALA A 330 3.32 1.77 -11.10
N HIS A 331 4.05 2.68 -10.47
CA HIS A 331 4.07 4.12 -10.79
C HIS A 331 5.48 4.70 -10.68
N ASN A 332 6.49 3.83 -10.69
CA ASN A 332 7.91 4.15 -10.76
C ASN A 332 8.63 3.03 -11.56
N PRO A 333 9.89 3.25 -12.00
CA PRO A 333 10.61 2.29 -12.84
C PRO A 333 10.82 0.92 -12.17
N HIS A 334 11.06 0.90 -10.85
CA HIS A 334 11.26 -0.34 -10.10
C HIS A 334 9.99 -1.21 -10.09
N GLY A 335 8.84 -0.63 -9.74
CA GLY A 335 7.55 -1.33 -9.76
C GLY A 335 7.16 -1.79 -11.16
N ALA A 336 7.43 -0.99 -12.19
CA ALA A 336 7.18 -1.37 -13.58
C ALA A 336 8.05 -2.56 -14.03
N ALA A 337 9.29 -2.64 -13.56
CA ALA A 337 10.17 -3.78 -13.81
C ALA A 337 9.67 -5.04 -13.07
N SER A 338 9.23 -4.91 -11.82
CA SER A 338 8.60 -6.02 -11.08
C SER A 338 7.33 -6.52 -11.77
N LEU A 339 6.49 -5.61 -12.28
CA LEU A 339 5.31 -5.93 -13.08
C LEU A 339 5.69 -6.70 -14.35
N ALA A 340 6.66 -6.20 -15.11
CA ALA A 340 7.10 -6.86 -16.35
C ALA A 340 7.65 -8.28 -16.10
N ALA A 341 8.47 -8.44 -15.05
CA ALA A 341 8.99 -9.75 -14.67
C ALA A 341 7.86 -10.72 -14.26
N ALA A 342 6.87 -10.23 -13.50
CA ALA A 342 5.74 -11.04 -13.08
C ALA A 342 4.82 -11.44 -14.26
N LEU A 343 4.57 -10.53 -15.21
CA LEU A 343 3.82 -10.83 -16.42
C LEU A 343 4.46 -11.97 -17.22
N GLY A 344 5.78 -11.96 -17.39
CA GLY A 344 6.50 -13.01 -18.12
C GLY A 344 6.64 -14.35 -17.38
N ARG A 345 6.51 -14.37 -16.05
CA ARG A 345 6.68 -15.58 -15.23
C ARG A 345 5.37 -16.27 -14.90
N TYR A 346 4.32 -15.51 -14.61
CA TYR A 346 3.05 -16.04 -14.07
C TYR A 346 1.97 -16.21 -15.13
N PHE A 347 2.16 -15.64 -16.32
CA PHE A 347 1.17 -15.68 -17.39
C PHE A 347 1.79 -16.12 -18.71
N ASP A 348 0.98 -16.83 -19.50
CA ASP A 348 1.33 -17.31 -20.83
C ASP A 348 0.50 -16.52 -21.86
N PHE A 349 0.82 -15.23 -22.00
CA PHE A 349 0.16 -14.33 -22.95
C PHE A 349 0.93 -14.28 -24.27
N ASP A 350 0.21 -14.37 -25.39
CA ASP A 350 0.81 -14.20 -26.72
C ASP A 350 0.90 -12.73 -27.13
N ARG A 351 0.07 -11.87 -26.49
CA ARG A 351 0.05 -10.43 -26.75
C ARG A 351 -0.43 -9.64 -25.54
N ILE A 352 0.31 -8.60 -25.16
CA ILE A 352 -0.04 -7.70 -24.05
C ILE A 352 -0.31 -6.30 -24.59
N THR A 353 -1.52 -5.81 -24.35
CA THR A 353 -1.89 -4.40 -24.50
C THR A 353 -1.81 -3.73 -23.14
N ALA A 354 -1.08 -2.62 -23.02
CA ALA A 354 -1.03 -1.82 -21.81
C ALA A 354 -1.80 -0.51 -21.95
N VAL A 355 -2.59 -0.15 -20.94
CA VAL A 355 -3.13 1.20 -20.76
C VAL A 355 -2.33 1.89 -19.66
N VAL A 356 -1.68 3.00 -20.00
CA VAL A 356 -0.75 3.69 -19.10
C VAL A 356 -1.13 5.16 -18.96
N GLY A 357 -1.23 5.62 -17.72
CA GLY A 357 -1.37 7.02 -17.36
C GLY A 357 -0.52 7.32 -16.13
N VAL A 358 0.34 8.33 -16.23
CA VAL A 358 1.39 8.63 -15.24
C VAL A 358 1.21 10.05 -14.70
N LEU A 359 1.56 10.27 -13.43
CA LEU A 359 1.57 11.61 -12.83
C LEU A 359 2.83 12.39 -13.25
N ALA A 360 2.72 13.70 -13.44
CA ALA A 360 3.75 14.54 -14.04
C ALA A 360 5.09 14.54 -13.26
N GLU A 361 5.05 14.35 -11.94
CA GLU A 361 6.25 14.31 -11.11
C GLU A 361 6.99 12.96 -11.09
N LYS A 362 6.47 11.94 -11.78
CA LYS A 362 7.05 10.60 -11.82
C LYS A 362 7.94 10.40 -13.05
N ASP A 363 8.86 9.44 -12.96
CA ASP A 363 9.72 9.03 -14.07
C ASP A 363 8.94 8.19 -15.10
N ALA A 364 8.18 8.88 -15.95
CA ALA A 364 7.39 8.26 -17.00
C ALA A 364 8.27 7.50 -18.01
N GLU A 365 9.47 7.99 -18.31
CA GLU A 365 10.37 7.36 -19.28
C GLU A 365 10.89 6.03 -18.73
N GLY A 366 11.33 6.00 -17.47
CA GLY A 366 11.79 4.79 -16.81
C GLY A 366 10.69 3.74 -16.67
N ILE A 367 9.44 4.14 -16.38
CA ILE A 367 8.27 3.25 -16.39
C ILE A 367 8.08 2.63 -17.78
N LEU A 368 8.02 3.45 -18.82
CA LEU A 368 7.81 2.99 -20.20
C LEU A 368 8.93 2.04 -20.65
N ARG A 369 10.19 2.36 -20.36
CA ARG A 369 11.34 1.51 -20.67
C ARG A 369 11.28 0.15 -19.95
N ALA A 370 10.82 0.13 -18.70
CA ALA A 370 10.67 -1.12 -17.95
C ALA A 370 9.55 -2.02 -18.51
N LEU A 371 8.48 -1.43 -19.04
CA LEU A 371 7.36 -2.17 -19.64
C LEU A 371 7.63 -2.64 -21.08
N ARG A 372 8.50 -1.92 -21.81
CA ARG A 372 8.81 -2.18 -23.23
C ARG A 372 9.12 -3.64 -23.59
N PRO A 373 9.84 -4.45 -22.78
CA PRO A 373 10.18 -5.82 -23.13
C PRO A 373 8.98 -6.77 -23.21
N VAL A 374 7.85 -6.44 -22.56
CA VAL A 374 6.69 -7.33 -22.45
C VAL A 374 5.41 -6.77 -23.07
N VAL A 375 5.35 -5.47 -23.35
CA VAL A 375 4.17 -4.81 -23.93
C VAL A 375 4.27 -4.71 -25.45
N ASP A 376 3.26 -5.21 -26.16
CA ASP A 376 3.17 -5.16 -27.62
C ASP A 376 2.45 -3.92 -28.13
N GLU A 377 1.36 -3.55 -27.47
CA GLU A 377 0.52 -2.39 -27.80
C GLU A 377 0.39 -1.50 -26.58
N LEU A 378 0.59 -0.18 -26.75
CA LEU A 378 0.52 0.79 -25.67
C LEU A 378 -0.54 1.82 -25.97
N ILE A 379 -1.50 1.97 -25.07
CA ILE A 379 -2.48 3.06 -25.07
C ILE A 379 -2.11 4.01 -23.95
N VAL A 380 -1.74 5.23 -24.30
CA VAL A 380 -1.52 6.28 -23.31
C VAL A 380 -2.80 7.09 -23.11
N THR A 381 -3.06 7.46 -21.86
CA THR A 381 -4.21 8.30 -21.51
C THR A 381 -3.87 9.21 -20.33
N ARG A 382 -4.73 10.19 -20.07
CA ARG A 382 -4.63 11.03 -18.88
C ARG A 382 -5.22 10.28 -17.68
N ALA A 383 -4.42 10.10 -16.64
CA ALA A 383 -4.91 9.54 -15.38
C ALA A 383 -5.97 10.49 -14.75
N PRO A 384 -6.96 9.98 -14.00
CA PRO A 384 -7.97 10.80 -13.32
C PRO A 384 -7.35 11.54 -12.13
N SER A 385 -6.60 12.60 -12.43
CA SER A 385 -5.91 13.46 -11.47
C SER A 385 -5.50 14.78 -12.15
N ASP A 386 -5.58 15.89 -11.42
CA ASP A 386 -5.06 17.17 -11.90
C ASP A 386 -3.54 17.18 -12.06
N ARG A 387 -2.85 16.25 -11.37
CA ARG A 387 -1.40 16.04 -11.45
C ARG A 387 -0.98 15.13 -12.61
N ALA A 388 -1.92 14.59 -13.37
CA ALA A 388 -1.61 13.68 -14.46
C ALA A 388 -0.83 14.39 -15.57
N LEU A 389 0.17 13.72 -16.13
CA LEU A 389 0.81 14.15 -17.37
C LEU A 389 -0.24 14.14 -18.50
N ALA A 390 -0.19 15.13 -19.40
CA ALA A 390 -1.10 15.16 -20.54
C ALA A 390 -0.87 13.94 -21.44
N ALA A 391 -1.94 13.42 -22.04
CA ALA A 391 -1.85 12.21 -22.87
C ALA A 391 -0.90 12.40 -24.07
N ASP A 392 -0.90 13.60 -24.68
CA ASP A 392 -0.01 13.92 -25.81
C ASP A 392 1.47 13.98 -25.41
N ASP A 393 1.78 14.55 -24.24
CA ASP A 393 3.15 14.59 -23.71
C ASP A 393 3.65 13.18 -23.39
N LEU A 394 2.79 12.36 -22.76
CA LEU A 394 3.10 10.96 -22.49
C LEU A 394 3.25 10.15 -23.80
N ALA A 395 2.46 10.45 -24.83
CA ALA A 395 2.56 9.83 -26.14
C ALA A 395 3.87 10.17 -26.84
N ALA A 396 4.28 11.44 -26.79
CA ALA A 396 5.55 11.89 -27.35
C ALA A 396 6.72 11.14 -26.71
N LEU A 397 6.69 10.96 -25.39
CA LEU A 397 7.68 10.17 -24.68
C LEU A 397 7.60 8.67 -25.02
N ALA A 398 6.39 8.11 -25.06
CA ALA A 398 6.18 6.70 -25.42
C ALA A 398 6.75 6.36 -26.80
N ARG A 399 6.61 7.25 -27.79
CA ARG A 399 7.16 7.07 -29.14
C ARG A 399 8.70 7.11 -29.21
N THR A 400 9.40 7.54 -28.16
CA THR A 400 10.86 7.40 -28.10
C THR A 400 11.32 6.02 -27.62
N VAL A 401 10.41 5.25 -27.01
CA VAL A 401 10.68 3.95 -26.37
C VAL A 401 10.02 2.79 -27.13
N PHE A 402 8.81 3.00 -27.63
CA PHE A 402 8.00 2.04 -28.38
C PHE A 402 7.97 2.40 -29.88
N PRO A 403 7.78 1.42 -30.77
CA PRO A 403 7.48 1.67 -32.18
C PRO A 403 6.28 2.60 -32.33
N GLU A 404 6.33 3.55 -33.27
CA GLU A 404 5.29 4.57 -33.44
C GLU A 404 3.91 3.95 -33.71
N GLU A 405 3.88 2.85 -34.47
CA GLU A 405 2.67 2.11 -34.84
C GLU A 405 1.99 1.39 -33.67
N SER A 406 2.70 1.17 -32.56
CA SER A 406 2.16 0.49 -31.37
C SER A 406 1.76 1.45 -30.25
N VAL A 407 1.89 2.76 -30.46
CA VAL A 407 1.50 3.80 -29.50
C VAL A 407 0.20 4.47 -29.93
N HIS A 408 -0.85 4.25 -29.15
CA HIS A 408 -2.18 4.83 -29.33
C HIS A 408 -2.45 5.86 -28.24
N VAL A 409 -3.24 6.87 -28.55
CA VAL A 409 -3.65 7.91 -27.59
C VAL A 409 -5.16 7.84 -27.41
N ALA A 410 -5.61 7.85 -26.16
CA ALA A 410 -7.02 7.93 -25.80
C ALA A 410 -7.29 9.19 -24.97
N GLU A 411 -8.32 9.95 -25.35
CA GLU A 411 -8.67 11.23 -24.73
C GLU A 411 -9.05 11.09 -23.25
N ASP A 412 -9.70 9.99 -22.88
CA ASP A 412 -10.12 9.70 -21.53
C ASP A 412 -9.89 8.23 -21.13
N THR A 413 -10.01 7.97 -19.82
CA THR A 413 -9.82 6.64 -19.24
C THR A 413 -10.83 5.62 -19.79
N ALA A 414 -12.09 5.99 -20.01
CA ALA A 414 -13.12 5.05 -20.46
C ALA A 414 -12.85 4.56 -21.89
N GLY A 415 -12.48 5.48 -22.78
CA GLY A 415 -12.04 5.19 -24.14
C GLY A 415 -10.77 4.34 -24.16
N ALA A 416 -9.80 4.65 -23.29
CA ALA A 416 -8.57 3.86 -23.17
C ALA A 416 -8.84 2.41 -22.76
N LEU A 417 -9.68 2.20 -21.73
CA LEU A 417 -10.07 0.87 -21.26
C LEU A 417 -10.83 0.09 -22.33
N THR A 418 -11.78 0.75 -23.01
CA THR A 418 -12.55 0.12 -24.11
C THR A 418 -11.64 -0.31 -25.25
N ALA A 419 -10.79 0.60 -25.74
CA ALA A 419 -9.84 0.30 -26.80
C ALA A 419 -8.85 -0.81 -26.40
N GLY A 420 -8.35 -0.75 -25.15
CA GLY A 420 -7.45 -1.76 -24.60
C GLY A 420 -8.07 -3.15 -24.58
N ARG A 421 -9.33 -3.27 -24.14
CA ARG A 421 -10.04 -4.56 -24.15
C ARG A 421 -10.27 -5.06 -25.57
N LEU A 422 -10.62 -4.19 -26.52
CA LEU A 422 -10.79 -4.58 -27.93
C LEU A 422 -9.48 -5.07 -28.56
N LEU A 423 -8.35 -4.44 -28.25
CA LEU A 423 -7.03 -4.87 -28.73
C LEU A 423 -6.61 -6.21 -28.10
N ALA A 424 -6.79 -6.35 -26.79
CA ALA A 424 -6.49 -7.58 -26.05
C ALA A 424 -7.36 -8.76 -26.53
N ALA A 425 -8.61 -8.52 -26.93
CA ALA A 425 -9.50 -9.57 -27.43
C ALA A 425 -9.18 -10.07 -28.86
N ARG A 426 -8.14 -9.53 -29.53
CA ARG A 426 -7.75 -9.97 -30.88
C ARG A 426 -7.10 -11.35 -30.92
N THR A 427 -6.69 -11.89 -29.78
CA THR A 427 -6.10 -13.22 -29.64
C THR A 427 -6.68 -13.92 -28.42
N ASP A 428 -6.78 -15.26 -28.45
CA ASP A 428 -7.33 -16.04 -27.33
C ASP A 428 -6.47 -15.92 -26.05
N LYS A 429 -5.17 -15.66 -26.21
CA LYS A 429 -4.20 -15.41 -25.13
C LYS A 429 -3.79 -13.94 -25.02
N GLY A 430 -4.65 -13.02 -25.46
CA GLY A 430 -4.40 -11.60 -25.34
C GLY A 430 -4.77 -11.06 -23.96
N ALA A 431 -3.97 -10.13 -23.45
CA ALA A 431 -4.17 -9.51 -22.14
C ALA A 431 -4.19 -7.99 -22.21
N LEU A 432 -5.00 -7.38 -21.34
CA LEU A 432 -4.98 -5.97 -21.03
C LEU A 432 -4.31 -5.78 -19.66
N VAL A 433 -3.31 -4.90 -19.58
CA VAL A 433 -2.66 -4.49 -18.33
C VAL A 433 -2.86 -2.98 -18.14
N ILE A 434 -3.40 -2.57 -17.00
CA ILE A 434 -3.65 -1.14 -16.70
C ILE A 434 -2.75 -0.72 -15.56
N THR A 435 -1.89 0.28 -15.79
CA THR A 435 -0.83 0.66 -14.84
C THR A 435 -0.37 2.12 -14.99
N GLY A 436 0.64 2.53 -14.24
CA GLY A 436 1.29 3.84 -14.32
C GLY A 436 0.87 4.83 -13.22
N SER A 437 -0.34 4.67 -12.67
CA SER A 437 -0.80 5.47 -11.53
C SER A 437 -1.89 4.76 -10.72
N ILE A 438 -1.90 5.05 -9.43
CA ILE A 438 -2.87 4.51 -8.46
C ILE A 438 -4.29 4.96 -8.83
N THR A 439 -4.48 6.22 -9.27
CA THR A 439 -5.81 6.75 -9.61
C THR A 439 -6.39 6.11 -10.87
N LEU A 440 -5.57 5.84 -11.88
CA LEU A 440 -6.00 5.11 -13.08
C LEU A 440 -6.41 3.66 -12.73
N VAL A 441 -5.63 3.00 -11.88
CA VAL A 441 -5.91 1.64 -11.39
C VAL A 441 -7.21 1.61 -10.60
N GLY A 442 -7.42 2.54 -9.65
CA GLY A 442 -8.66 2.65 -8.90
C GLY A 442 -9.87 2.81 -9.83
N ARG A 443 -9.78 3.72 -10.81
CA ARG A 443 -10.85 3.91 -11.79
C ARG A 443 -11.12 2.65 -12.61
N ALA A 444 -10.08 1.92 -13.01
CA ALA A 444 -10.23 0.70 -13.77
C ALA A 444 -10.91 -0.43 -12.98
N ILE A 445 -10.59 -0.57 -11.68
CA ILE A 445 -11.25 -1.54 -10.80
C ILE A 445 -12.75 -1.23 -10.70
N THR A 446 -13.11 0.04 -10.49
CA THR A 446 -14.50 0.46 -10.42
C THR A 446 -15.25 0.13 -11.71
N VAL A 447 -14.70 0.51 -12.88
CA VAL A 447 -15.31 0.21 -14.18
C VAL A 447 -15.45 -1.30 -14.39
N ALA A 448 -14.43 -2.09 -14.05
CA ALA A 448 -14.46 -3.54 -14.20
C ALA A 448 -15.56 -4.20 -13.35
N ARG A 449 -15.80 -3.66 -12.14
CA ARG A 449 -16.88 -4.11 -11.25
C ARG A 449 -18.25 -3.73 -11.81
N ASP A 450 -18.43 -2.47 -12.18
CA ASP A 450 -19.71 -1.93 -12.69
C ASP A 450 -20.14 -2.63 -13.98
N GLU A 451 -19.19 -3.00 -14.84
CA GLU A 451 -19.42 -3.70 -16.10
C GLU A 451 -19.29 -5.23 -16.00
N ASN A 452 -19.10 -5.78 -14.79
CA ASN A 452 -18.98 -7.23 -14.53
C ASN A 452 -17.94 -7.95 -15.42
N TRP A 453 -16.73 -7.42 -15.54
CA TRP A 453 -15.68 -7.99 -16.41
C TRP A 453 -15.17 -9.37 -16.00
N GLN A 454 -15.36 -9.76 -14.75
CA GLN A 454 -15.00 -11.10 -14.28
C GLN A 454 -16.01 -12.17 -14.73
N GLY A 455 -17.23 -11.76 -15.10
CA GLY A 455 -18.34 -12.69 -15.35
C GLY A 455 -18.86 -13.30 -14.05
N SER A 456 -20.12 -13.77 -14.10
CA SER A 456 -20.77 -14.54 -13.03
C SER A 456 -20.33 -15.99 -13.01
#